data_AF-A0A420VIU7-F1
#
_entry.id   AF-A0A420VIU7-F1
#
_cell.length_a   1.000
_cell.length_b   1.000
_cell.length_c   1.000
_cell.angle_alpha   90.00
_cell.angle_beta   90.00
_cell.angle_gamma   90.00
#
_symmetry.space_group_name_H-M   'P 1'
#
loop_
_entity.id
_entity.type
_entity.pdbx_description
1 polymer ?
#
loop_
_entity_poly.entity_id
_entity_poly.type
_entity_poly.pdbx_seq_one_letter_code
_entity_poly.pdbx_strand_id
1 'polypeptide(L)'
;MNKKEIEQILKDYHWMLNSIKIMREAMDEGAHISSKIPMYGLDAAMPKPKGYTGDPVYADVIRRSKHWKKIEWYEKAVKYIQERIDRIKDERESEVLYWLLEGKSYRWIGNHMGLSFAHIKRIRDSIVDQLSDEANVTNDTNGTDDTKETNFRKQKTAC
;
A
#
# COMPACT_ATOMS: atom_id res chain seq x y z
N MET A 1 0.57 -8.65 -9.07
CA MET A 1 1.04 -7.91 -7.87
C MET A 1 1.42 -8.93 -6.83
N ASN A 2 2.53 -8.72 -6.10
CA ASN A 2 2.91 -9.60 -5.00
C ASN A 2 1.97 -9.38 -3.81
N LYS A 3 1.71 -10.42 -3.00
CA LYS A 3 0.86 -10.33 -1.79
C LYS A 3 1.27 -9.18 -0.86
N LYS A 4 2.58 -8.95 -0.68
CA LYS A 4 3.09 -7.84 0.14
C LYS A 4 2.75 -6.47 -0.44
N GLU A 5 2.70 -6.36 -1.76
CA GLU A 5 2.32 -5.11 -2.44
C GLU A 5 0.82 -4.86 -2.26
N ILE A 6 -0.01 -5.90 -2.38
CA ILE A 6 -1.46 -5.81 -2.16
C ILE A 6 -1.77 -5.41 -0.72
N GLU A 7 -1.08 -5.99 0.26
CA GLU A 7 -1.20 -5.59 1.67
C GLU A 7 -0.91 -4.10 1.86
N GLN A 8 0.19 -3.61 1.27
CA GLN A 8 0.56 -2.20 1.38
C GLN A 8 -0.48 -1.29 0.69
N ILE A 9 -0.98 -1.72 -0.47
CA ILE A 9 -2.02 -1.01 -1.22
C ILE A 9 -3.31 -0.92 -0.42
N LEU A 10 -3.76 -1.98 0.24
CA LEU A 10 -4.96 -1.97 1.08
C LEU A 10 -4.82 -0.97 2.24
N LYS A 11 -3.66 -0.94 2.88
CA LYS A 11 -3.37 0.00 3.98
C LYS A 11 -3.38 1.46 3.51
N ASP A 12 -2.79 1.71 2.34
CA ASP A 12 -2.61 3.04 1.79
C ASP A 12 -3.81 3.48 0.93
N TYR A 13 -4.79 2.61 0.70
CA TYR A 13 -5.88 2.78 -0.27
C TYR A 13 -6.61 4.12 -0.11
N HIS A 14 -7.09 4.39 1.10
CA HIS A 14 -7.82 5.61 1.42
C HIS A 14 -6.99 6.87 1.12
N TRP A 15 -5.71 6.86 1.50
CA TRP A 15 -4.80 7.97 1.23
C TRP A 15 -4.49 8.12 -0.27
N MET A 16 -4.32 7.02 -0.99
CA MET A 16 -4.11 7.03 -2.45
C MET A 16 -5.33 7.61 -3.17
N LEU A 17 -6.54 7.20 -2.79
CA LEU A 17 -7.79 7.69 -3.38
C LEU A 17 -7.98 9.19 -3.14
N ASN A 18 -7.72 9.67 -1.91
CA ASN A 18 -7.74 11.10 -1.61
C ASN A 18 -6.69 11.88 -2.42
N SER A 19 -5.49 11.31 -2.62
CA SER A 19 -4.43 11.94 -3.41
C SER A 19 -4.82 12.08 -4.89
N ILE A 20 -5.46 11.05 -5.47
CA ILE A 20 -5.99 11.09 -6.84
C ILE A 20 -7.08 12.16 -6.95
N LYS A 21 -7.99 12.22 -5.97
CA LYS A 21 -9.08 13.21 -5.94
C LYS A 21 -8.55 14.64 -5.96
N ILE A 22 -7.62 14.97 -5.06
CA ILE A 22 -6.99 16.31 -4.99
C ILE A 22 -6.30 16.66 -6.31
N MET A 23 -5.62 15.69 -6.94
CA MET A 23 -4.96 15.93 -8.22
C MET A 23 -5.94 16.19 -9.37
N ARG A 24 -7.06 15.46 -9.42
CA ARG A 24 -8.10 15.66 -10.42
C ARG A 24 -8.80 16.99 -10.24
N GLU A 25 -9.14 17.35 -9.00
CA GLU A 25 -9.68 18.67 -8.66
C GLU A 25 -8.73 19.79 -9.11
N ALA A 26 -7.42 19.66 -8.83
CA ALA A 26 -6.43 20.64 -9.29
C ALA A 26 -6.32 20.73 -10.82
N MET A 27 -6.64 19.67 -11.55
CA MET A 27 -6.65 19.64 -13.03
C MET A 27 -7.93 20.28 -13.59
N ASP A 28 -9.09 19.97 -13.01
CA ASP A 28 -10.42 20.43 -13.42
C ASP A 28 -10.67 21.90 -13.09
N GLU A 29 -10.14 22.40 -11.97
CA GLU A 29 -10.14 23.82 -11.61
C GLU A 29 -9.24 24.68 -12.52
N GLY A 30 -8.63 24.05 -13.53
CA GLY A 30 -7.78 24.70 -14.52
C GLY A 30 -6.54 25.24 -13.84
N ALA A 31 -5.57 24.36 -13.57
CA ALA A 31 -4.24 24.72 -13.07
C ALA A 31 -3.49 25.70 -14.00
N HIS A 32 -3.93 26.95 -14.00
CA HIS A 32 -3.18 28.18 -14.11
C HIS A 32 -2.24 28.34 -12.89
N ILE A 33 -1.49 27.28 -12.56
CA ILE A 33 -0.37 27.37 -11.61
C ILE A 33 0.90 27.66 -12.42
N SER A 34 0.85 28.73 -13.21
CA SER A 34 2.03 29.32 -13.83
C SER A 34 2.67 30.39 -12.95
N SER A 35 2.07 30.84 -11.83
CA SER A 35 2.63 32.00 -11.12
C SER A 35 2.30 32.21 -9.64
N LYS A 36 1.71 31.25 -8.91
CA LYS A 36 1.36 31.46 -7.49
C LYS A 36 2.18 30.58 -6.54
N ILE A 37 3.49 30.79 -6.52
CA ILE A 37 4.25 30.65 -5.28
C ILE A 37 4.22 32.04 -4.63
N PRO A 38 3.49 32.26 -3.53
CA PRO A 38 3.73 33.44 -2.71
C PRO A 38 5.15 33.32 -2.15
N MET A 39 6.12 34.02 -2.74
CA MET A 39 7.39 34.38 -2.07
C MET A 39 7.02 35.29 -0.89
N TYR A 40 6.47 34.72 0.18
CA TYR A 40 6.13 35.46 1.39
C TYR A 40 7.02 34.93 2.52
N GLY A 41 8.07 35.70 2.79
CA GLY A 41 9.02 35.47 3.86
C GLY A 41 10.28 36.30 3.63
N LEU A 42 10.82 36.86 4.71
CA LEU A 42 11.99 37.75 4.79
C LEU A 42 13.22 37.31 3.95
N ASP A 43 13.30 36.04 3.56
CA ASP A 43 14.34 35.44 2.72
C ASP A 43 14.37 35.94 1.26
N ALA A 44 13.32 36.62 0.77
CA ALA A 44 13.34 37.26 -0.55
C ALA A 44 14.21 38.53 -0.60
N ALA A 45 14.56 39.10 0.56
CA ALA A 45 15.35 40.33 0.66
C ALA A 45 16.88 40.08 0.69
N MET A 46 17.32 38.82 0.77
CA MET A 46 18.76 38.50 0.81
C MET A 46 19.30 38.29 -0.61
N PRO A 47 20.33 39.03 -1.05
CA PRO A 47 20.93 38.81 -2.37
C PRO A 47 21.64 37.45 -2.38
N LYS A 48 21.14 36.51 -3.20
CA LYS A 48 21.77 35.19 -3.37
C LYS A 48 23.13 35.34 -4.09
N PRO A 49 24.22 34.75 -3.58
CA PRO A 49 25.51 34.77 -4.25
C PRO A 49 25.46 34.01 -5.58
N LYS A 50 26.12 34.58 -6.61
CA LYS A 50 26.14 34.07 -7.99
C LYS A 50 26.81 32.71 -8.07
N GLY A 51 26.05 31.68 -8.47
CA GLY A 51 26.57 30.35 -8.78
C GLY A 51 25.45 29.36 -9.09
N TYR A 52 24.97 29.37 -10.33
CA TYR A 52 24.06 28.39 -10.93
C TYR A 52 22.83 27.99 -10.08
N THR A 53 21.87 28.90 -9.94
CA THR A 53 20.48 28.50 -9.69
C THR A 53 19.92 28.01 -11.02
N GLY A 54 19.80 26.69 -11.20
CA GLY A 54 19.11 26.13 -12.37
C GLY A 54 17.71 26.74 -12.52
N ASP A 55 17.20 26.78 -13.75
CA ASP A 55 15.90 27.38 -14.05
C ASP A 55 14.80 26.87 -13.08
N PRO A 56 14.23 27.74 -12.22
CA PRO A 56 13.24 27.33 -11.22
C PRO A 56 11.97 26.77 -11.87
N VAL A 57 11.66 27.18 -13.10
CA VAL A 57 10.55 26.62 -13.87
C VAL A 57 10.85 25.17 -14.24
N TYR A 58 12.05 24.91 -14.74
CA TYR A 58 12.50 23.55 -15.06
C TYR A 58 12.50 22.62 -13.83
N ALA A 59 12.94 23.10 -12.67
CA ALA A 59 12.89 22.32 -11.43
C ALA A 59 11.45 21.97 -11.02
N ASP A 60 10.51 22.91 -11.18
CA ASP A 60 9.10 22.70 -10.87
C ASP A 60 8.42 21.74 -11.88
N VAL A 61 8.78 21.81 -13.16
CA VAL A 61 8.34 20.85 -14.18
C VAL A 61 8.80 19.43 -13.85
N ILE A 62 10.06 19.23 -13.46
CA ILE A 62 10.57 17.92 -13.02
C ILE A 62 9.81 17.43 -11.79
N ARG A 63 9.62 18.31 -10.80
CA ARG A 63 8.89 17.99 -9.56
C ARG A 63 7.46 17.53 -9.87
N ARG A 64 6.73 18.27 -10.72
CA ARG A 64 5.39 17.88 -11.19
C ARG A 64 5.43 16.54 -11.93
N SER A 65 6.36 16.35 -12.86
CA SER A 65 6.47 15.10 -13.64
C SER A 65 6.63 13.86 -12.75
N LYS A 66 7.48 13.92 -11.72
CA LYS A 66 7.63 12.83 -10.74
C LYS A 66 6.34 12.56 -9.97
N HIS A 67 5.62 13.61 -9.62
CA HIS A 67 4.36 13.50 -8.90
C HIS A 67 3.27 12.85 -9.76
N TRP A 68 3.15 13.24 -11.04
CA TRP A 68 2.24 12.63 -12.01
C TRP A 68 2.48 11.13 -12.16
N LYS A 69 3.74 10.70 -12.31
CA LYS A 69 4.10 9.27 -12.38
C LYS A 69 3.66 8.49 -11.14
N LYS A 70 3.76 9.11 -9.96
CA LYS A 70 3.32 8.49 -8.70
C LYS A 70 1.80 8.32 -8.64
N ILE A 71 1.07 9.30 -9.16
CA ILE A 71 -0.39 9.26 -9.17
C ILE A 71 -0.92 8.26 -10.20
N GLU A 72 -0.27 8.17 -11.36
CA GLU A 72 -0.57 7.10 -12.31
C GLU A 72 -0.42 5.71 -11.68
N TRP A 73 0.58 5.52 -10.82
CA TRP A 73 0.72 4.28 -10.05
C TRP A 73 -0.40 4.08 -9.03
N TYR A 74 -0.83 5.14 -8.32
CA TYR A 74 -1.97 5.09 -7.40
C TYR A 74 -3.26 4.68 -8.13
N GLU A 75 -3.53 5.24 -9.31
CA GLU A 75 -4.70 4.89 -10.11
C GLU A 75 -4.69 3.41 -10.51
N LYS A 76 -3.53 2.89 -10.94
CA LYS A 76 -3.37 1.46 -11.26
C LYS A 76 -3.62 0.58 -10.03
N ALA A 77 -3.09 0.97 -8.86
CA ALA A 77 -3.28 0.22 -7.62
C ALA A 77 -4.74 0.22 -7.16
N VAL A 78 -5.41 1.37 -7.19
CA VAL A 78 -6.83 1.51 -6.83
C VAL A 78 -7.70 0.70 -7.78
N LYS A 79 -7.46 0.80 -9.09
CA LYS A 79 -8.17 0.04 -10.12
C LYS A 79 -8.01 -1.47 -9.92
N TYR A 80 -6.80 -1.94 -9.61
CA TYR A 80 -6.52 -3.35 -9.35
C TYR A 80 -7.39 -3.91 -8.22
N ILE A 81 -7.54 -3.17 -7.11
CA ILE A 81 -8.39 -3.58 -6.00
C ILE A 81 -9.86 -3.56 -6.41
N GLN A 82 -10.33 -2.47 -7.04
CA GLN A 82 -11.73 -2.30 -7.44
C GLN A 82 -12.23 -3.42 -8.36
N GLU A 83 -11.44 -3.83 -9.34
CA GLU A 83 -11.79 -4.93 -10.26
C GLU A 83 -11.93 -6.29 -9.58
N ARG A 84 -11.50 -6.42 -8.32
CA ARG A 84 -11.38 -7.68 -7.59
C ARG A 84 -12.17 -7.71 -6.29
N ILE A 85 -12.87 -6.62 -5.95
CA ILE A 85 -13.74 -6.57 -4.76
C ILE A 85 -14.79 -7.70 -4.82
N ASP A 86 -15.34 -7.98 -6.01
CA ASP A 86 -16.37 -9.00 -6.23
C ASP A 86 -15.91 -10.45 -5.96
N ARG A 87 -14.60 -10.68 -5.78
CA ARG A 87 -14.08 -12.01 -5.44
C ARG A 87 -14.33 -12.38 -3.98
N ILE A 88 -14.46 -11.38 -3.12
CA ILE A 88 -14.64 -11.55 -1.68
C ILE A 88 -16.12 -11.79 -1.43
N LYS A 89 -16.48 -13.06 -1.22
CA LYS A 89 -17.87 -13.49 -1.03
C LYS A 89 -18.27 -13.65 0.43
N ASP A 90 -17.30 -13.79 1.32
CA ASP A 90 -17.60 -13.92 2.75
C ASP A 90 -18.05 -12.57 3.31
N GLU A 91 -19.18 -12.57 4.02
CA GLU A 91 -19.82 -11.36 4.53
C GLU A 91 -18.90 -10.64 5.54
N ARG A 92 -18.23 -11.41 6.41
CA ARG A 92 -17.30 -10.86 7.40
C ARG A 92 -16.07 -10.25 6.77
N GLU A 93 -15.50 -10.90 5.76
CA GLU A 93 -14.38 -10.37 4.99
C GLU A 93 -14.79 -9.12 4.22
N SER A 94 -15.99 -9.08 3.65
CA SER A 94 -16.50 -7.93 2.91
C SER A 94 -16.65 -6.68 3.79
N GLU A 95 -17.15 -6.83 5.01
CA GLU A 95 -17.24 -5.75 5.99
C GLU A 95 -15.86 -5.23 6.41
N VAL A 96 -14.94 -6.14 6.74
CA VAL A 96 -13.57 -5.75 7.08
C VAL A 96 -12.92 -5.02 5.91
N LEU A 97 -13.07 -5.53 4.69
CA LEU A 97 -12.55 -4.88 3.49
C LEU A 97 -13.12 -3.47 3.35
N TYR A 98 -14.45 -3.29 3.46
CA TYR A 98 -15.11 -2.00 3.35
C TYR A 98 -14.48 -0.97 4.30
N TRP A 99 -14.31 -1.32 5.57
CA TRP A 99 -13.71 -0.41 6.55
C TRP A 99 -12.22 -0.14 6.31
N LEU A 100 -11.48 -1.10 5.74
CA LEU A 100 -10.09 -0.88 5.33
C LEU A 100 -9.99 0.11 4.17
N LEU A 101 -10.86 0.00 3.17
CA LEU A 101 -10.91 0.94 2.06
C LEU A 101 -11.32 2.35 2.51
N GLU A 102 -12.15 2.45 3.56
CA GLU A 102 -12.51 3.70 4.23
C GLU A 102 -11.37 4.26 5.14
N GLY A 103 -10.25 3.55 5.24
CA GLY A 103 -9.08 4.00 6.01
C GLY A 103 -9.21 3.84 7.53
N LYS A 104 -10.13 2.99 8.00
CA LYS A 104 -10.25 2.72 9.44
C LYS A 104 -9.10 1.84 9.93
N SER A 105 -8.60 2.13 11.12
CA SER A 105 -7.54 1.33 11.74
C SER A 105 -8.05 -0.05 12.17
N TYR A 106 -7.17 -1.05 12.21
CA TYR A 106 -7.51 -2.38 12.72
C TYR A 106 -8.09 -2.34 14.14
N ARG A 107 -7.61 -1.44 15.00
CA ARG A 107 -8.16 -1.28 16.35
C ARG A 107 -9.62 -0.81 16.31
N TRP A 108 -9.92 0.14 15.43
CA TRP A 108 -11.28 0.64 15.25
C TRP A 108 -12.19 -0.47 14.71
N ILE A 109 -11.76 -1.19 13.67
CA ILE A 109 -12.52 -2.30 13.06
C ILE A 109 -12.78 -3.38 14.10
N GLY A 110 -11.80 -3.71 14.93
CA GLY A 110 -11.93 -4.73 15.97
C GLY A 110 -12.93 -4.35 17.04
N ASN A 111 -12.88 -3.11 17.48
CA ASN A 111 -13.87 -2.60 18.42
C ASN A 111 -15.27 -2.54 17.80
N HIS A 112 -15.38 -2.20 16.52
CA HIS A 112 -16.65 -2.12 15.79
C HIS A 112 -17.30 -3.50 15.61
N MET A 113 -16.50 -4.54 15.30
CA MET A 113 -16.99 -5.89 15.03
C MET A 113 -16.91 -6.84 16.25
N GLY A 114 -16.34 -6.40 17.37
CA GLY A 114 -16.11 -7.25 18.54
C GLY A 114 -15.00 -8.30 18.33
N LEU A 115 -14.03 -8.02 17.45
CA LEU A 115 -12.95 -8.93 17.08
C LEU A 115 -11.60 -8.48 17.63
N SER A 116 -10.73 -9.43 17.94
CA SER A 116 -9.35 -9.12 18.33
C SER A 116 -8.53 -8.63 17.15
N PHE A 117 -7.51 -7.82 17.43
CA PHE A 117 -6.55 -7.36 16.42
C PHE A 117 -5.95 -8.51 15.59
N ALA A 118 -5.62 -9.63 16.26
CA ALA A 118 -5.06 -10.80 15.59
C ALA A 118 -6.06 -11.45 14.63
N HIS A 119 -7.35 -11.45 14.97
CA HIS A 119 -8.38 -11.99 14.11
C HIS A 119 -8.56 -11.14 12.85
N ILE A 120 -8.60 -9.82 12.97
CA ILE A 120 -8.68 -8.90 11.82
C ILE A 120 -7.47 -9.04 10.92
N LYS A 121 -6.27 -9.20 11.50
CA LYS A 121 -5.06 -9.44 10.71
C LYS A 121 -5.21 -10.71 9.85
N ARG A 122 -5.73 -11.80 10.41
CA ARG A 122 -6.01 -13.04 9.65
C ARG A 122 -7.05 -12.86 8.56
N ILE A 123 -8.14 -12.13 8.85
CA ILE A 123 -9.16 -11.79 7.85
C ILE A 123 -8.52 -10.99 6.71
N ARG A 124 -7.69 -9.99 7.02
CA ARG A 124 -6.96 -9.22 6.02
C ARG A 124 -6.01 -10.10 5.20
N ASP A 125 -5.32 -11.04 5.84
CA ASP A 125 -4.42 -11.97 5.13
C ASP A 125 -5.21 -12.85 4.15
N SER A 126 -6.39 -13.34 4.56
CA SER A 126 -7.32 -14.07 3.68
C SER A 126 -7.79 -13.21 2.50
N ILE A 127 -8.16 -11.96 2.74
CA ILE A 127 -8.52 -10.98 1.70
C ILE A 127 -7.36 -10.78 0.72
N VAL A 128 -6.14 -10.61 1.21
CA VAL A 128 -4.94 -10.45 0.36
C VAL A 128 -4.72 -11.69 -0.50
N ASP A 129 -4.92 -12.89 0.07
CA ASP A 129 -4.79 -14.14 -0.66
C ASP A 129 -5.84 -14.25 -1.79
N GLN A 130 -7.10 -13.88 -1.54
CA GLN A 130 -8.17 -13.89 -2.54
C GLN A 130 -7.99 -12.85 -3.65
N LEU A 131 -7.42 -11.68 -3.32
CA LEU A 131 -7.12 -10.63 -4.28
C LEU A 131 -5.92 -11.01 -5.17
N SER A 132 -4.98 -11.78 -4.63
CA SER A 132 -3.81 -12.25 -5.38
C SER A 132 -4.20 -13.23 -6.49
N ASP A 133 -3.50 -13.16 -7.62
CA ASP A 133 -3.75 -14.02 -8.80
C ASP A 133 -3.36 -15.50 -8.57
N GLU A 134 -2.76 -15.82 -7.41
CA GLU A 134 -2.21 -17.15 -7.10
C GLU A 134 -3.25 -18.16 -6.61
N ALA A 135 -4.55 -17.80 -6.60
CA ALA A 135 -5.63 -18.65 -6.10
C ALA A 135 -5.89 -19.95 -6.90
N ASN A 136 -5.05 -20.29 -7.89
CA ASN A 136 -5.09 -21.56 -8.63
C ASN A 136 -3.71 -22.26 -8.72
N VAL A 137 -2.81 -22.09 -7.76
CA VAL A 137 -1.77 -23.11 -7.52
C VAL A 137 -2.28 -23.96 -6.37
N THR A 138 -2.86 -25.10 -6.74
CA THR A 138 -3.18 -26.20 -5.82
C THR A 138 -1.95 -26.46 -4.93
N ASN A 139 -2.16 -26.45 -3.62
CA ASN A 139 -1.26 -27.13 -2.71
C ASN A 139 -1.42 -28.63 -2.96
N ASP A 140 -0.80 -29.12 -4.03
CA ASP A 140 -0.61 -30.56 -4.21
C ASP A 140 0.41 -31.01 -3.15
N THR A 141 -0.15 -31.73 -2.18
CA THR A 141 0.47 -32.60 -1.18
C THR A 141 1.96 -32.89 -1.40
N ASN A 142 2.83 -32.24 -0.61
CA ASN A 142 4.08 -32.89 -0.23
C ASN A 142 3.76 -33.79 0.96
N GLY A 143 3.56 -35.07 0.64
CA GLY A 143 3.30 -36.15 1.57
C GLY A 143 4.35 -36.20 2.68
N THR A 144 3.85 -36.51 3.87
CA THR A 144 4.57 -37.18 4.95
C THR A 144 5.45 -38.30 4.40
N ASP A 145 6.76 -38.23 4.65
CA ASP A 145 7.63 -39.39 4.84
C ASP A 145 8.98 -38.94 5.43
N ASP A 146 8.97 -38.52 6.71
CA ASP A 146 10.19 -38.54 7.53
C ASP A 146 10.09 -39.71 8.51
N THR A 147 10.47 -40.87 7.98
CA THR A 147 10.62 -42.12 8.71
C THR A 147 11.79 -42.00 9.69
N LYS A 148 11.46 -42.00 10.98
CA LYS A 148 12.27 -42.40 12.14
C LYS A 148 13.73 -42.82 11.86
N GLU A 149 14.69 -42.03 12.33
CA GLU A 149 15.96 -42.56 12.82
C GLU A 149 16.31 -41.97 14.20
N THR A 150 16.01 -42.78 15.21
CA THR A 150 16.46 -42.62 16.59
C THR A 150 17.99 -42.73 16.64
N ASN A 151 18.69 -41.60 16.77
CA ASN A 151 20.13 -41.61 17.03
C ASN A 151 20.39 -41.94 18.51
N PHE A 152 20.75 -43.21 18.74
CA PHE A 152 21.23 -43.72 20.03
C PHE A 152 22.53 -43.02 20.45
N ARG A 153 22.54 -42.56 21.70
CA ARG A 153 23.72 -42.08 22.44
C ARG A 153 24.90 -43.05 22.29
N LYS A 154 25.96 -42.63 21.60
CA LYS A 154 27.30 -43.21 21.81
C LYS A 154 27.83 -42.70 23.15
N GLN A 155 27.76 -43.56 24.17
CA GLN A 155 28.54 -43.36 25.39
C GLN A 155 30.02 -43.41 25.02
N LYS A 156 30.75 -42.38 25.42
CA LYS A 156 32.20 -42.35 25.42
C LYS A 156 32.70 -43.37 26.43
N THR A 157 33.35 -44.43 25.96
CA THR A 157 34.30 -45.19 26.76
C THR A 157 35.52 -44.30 27.00
N ALA A 158 35.73 -43.92 28.25
CA ALA A 158 37.02 -43.42 28.73
C ALA A 158 37.78 -44.60 29.34
N CYS A 159 39.09 -44.58 29.11
CA CYS A 159 40.09 -45.52 29.60
C CYS A 159 40.24 -45.46 31.13
#